data_AF-A0A1M6EY65-F1
#
_entry.id   AF-A0A1M6EY65-F1
#
_cell.length_a   1.000
_cell.length_b   1.000
_cell.length_c   1.000
_cell.angle_alpha   90.00
_cell.angle_beta   90.00
_cell.angle_gamma   90.00
#
_symmetry.space_group_name_H-M   'P 1'
#
loop_
_entity.id
_entity.type
_entity.pdbx_description
1 polymer ?
#
loop_
_entity_poly.entity_id
_entity_poly.type
_entity_poly.pdbx_seq_one_letter_code
_entity_poly.pdbx_strand_id
1 'polypeptide(L)'
;MIRRTVFGTCLLLSMTSCYQPERNCKQFKNGRFSFTTTIDGEEKTTIFVREDDMEIDYFEGKADTSSVRWINDCEYIVKKLNPKSKAEEKSIHMKILSTTDNSYTFEYSIVGQSAKSRGEAIKTD
;
A
#
# COMPACT_ATOMS: atom_id res chain seq x y z
N MET A 1 -16.46 57.70 32.79
CA MET A 1 -15.06 57.90 32.38
C MET A 1 -14.47 56.54 32.04
N ILE A 2 -14.37 56.27 30.73
CA ILE A 2 -13.56 55.27 29.98
C ILE A 2 -13.43 53.85 30.58
N ARG A 3 -14.21 52.91 29.99
CA ARG A 3 -14.04 51.45 30.09
C ARG A 3 -12.64 51.06 29.59
N ARG A 4 -11.88 50.33 30.41
CA ARG A 4 -10.61 49.69 30.03
C ARG A 4 -10.89 48.51 29.09
N THR A 5 -11.00 48.78 27.79
CA THR A 5 -10.91 47.76 26.74
C THR A 5 -9.45 47.59 26.39
N VAL A 6 -8.79 46.59 26.97
CA VAL A 6 -7.47 46.13 26.54
C VAL A 6 -7.48 44.61 26.55
N PHE A 7 -7.50 44.08 25.32
CA PHE A 7 -6.70 42.96 24.87
C PHE A 7 -6.94 41.59 25.53
N GLY A 8 -7.74 40.77 24.87
CA GLY A 8 -7.92 39.37 25.22
C GLY A 8 -8.25 38.49 24.02
N THR A 9 -7.78 38.85 22.83
CA THR A 9 -8.00 38.08 21.59
C THR A 9 -6.69 37.44 21.15
N CYS A 10 -6.14 36.52 21.94
CA CYS A 10 -4.98 35.74 21.50
C CYS A 10 -4.80 34.47 22.35
N LEU A 11 -5.68 33.48 22.22
CA LEU A 11 -5.33 32.09 22.52
C LEU A 11 -6.34 31.07 21.95
N LEU A 12 -6.59 31.12 20.64
CA LEU A 12 -7.03 29.94 19.90
C LEU A 12 -5.82 29.41 19.14
N LEU A 13 -4.83 28.93 19.89
CA LEU A 13 -3.80 28.04 19.33
C LEU A 13 -4.50 26.71 19.06
N SER A 14 -5.06 26.61 17.87
CA SER A 14 -5.60 25.40 17.27
C SER A 14 -4.58 24.27 17.45
N MET A 15 -4.96 23.25 18.24
CA MET A 15 -4.24 21.97 18.27
C MET A 15 -4.53 21.26 16.95
N THR A 16 -3.85 21.64 15.87
CA THR A 16 -3.79 20.81 14.66
C THR A 16 -2.80 19.68 14.93
N SER A 17 -3.25 18.67 15.69
CA SER A 17 -2.53 17.40 15.76
C SER A 17 -2.58 16.77 14.38
N CYS A 18 -1.46 16.78 13.66
CA CYS A 18 -1.31 16.00 12.43
C CYS A 18 -1.42 14.52 12.81
N TYR A 19 -2.56 13.89 12.51
CA TYR A 19 -2.72 12.45 12.65
C TYR A 19 -1.77 11.76 11.68
N GLN A 20 -0.74 11.09 12.20
CA GLN A 20 0.13 10.25 11.40
C GLN A 20 -0.53 8.87 11.26
N PRO A 21 -0.71 8.36 10.03
CA PRO A 21 -1.26 7.03 9.85
C PRO A 21 -0.32 5.98 10.45
N GLU A 22 -0.90 4.98 11.10
CA GLU A 22 -0.14 3.84 11.60
C GLU A 22 0.55 3.10 10.43
N ARG A 23 1.79 2.64 10.66
CA ARG A 23 2.61 2.04 9.60
C ARG A 23 3.52 0.94 10.17
N ASN A 24 2.94 -0.19 10.54
CA ASN A 24 3.66 -1.36 11.04
C ASN A 24 3.91 -2.41 9.95
N CYS A 25 4.78 -2.08 8.98
CA CYS A 25 4.95 -2.90 7.77
C CYS A 25 5.52 -4.30 8.02
N LYS A 26 6.23 -4.52 9.14
CA LYS A 26 6.81 -5.84 9.47
C LYS A 26 5.74 -6.92 9.61
N GLN A 27 4.55 -6.58 10.14
CA GLN A 27 3.42 -7.50 10.29
C GLN A 27 2.82 -7.97 8.95
N PHE A 28 3.12 -7.22 7.88
CA PHE A 28 2.61 -7.44 6.53
C PHE A 28 3.73 -7.85 5.57
N LYS A 29 4.88 -8.34 6.06
CA LYS A 29 5.92 -8.90 5.18
C LYS A 29 5.49 -10.23 4.57
N ASN A 30 4.95 -11.09 5.42
CA ASN A 30 4.51 -12.44 5.07
C ASN A 30 3.02 -12.62 5.40
N GLY A 31 2.37 -13.50 4.66
CA GLY A 31 0.96 -13.85 4.84
C GLY A 31 0.20 -14.01 3.53
N ARG A 32 -1.10 -14.23 3.66
CA ARG A 32 -2.07 -14.36 2.59
C ARG A 32 -2.96 -13.13 2.56
N PHE A 33 -2.98 -12.49 1.41
CA PHE A 33 -3.64 -11.22 1.21
C PHE A 33 -4.67 -11.30 0.10
N SER A 34 -5.75 -10.53 0.22
CA SER A 34 -6.72 -10.29 -0.84
C SER A 34 -6.72 -8.82 -1.23
N PHE A 35 -6.75 -8.55 -2.52
CA PHE A 35 -6.92 -7.22 -3.07
C PHE A 35 -8.01 -7.23 -4.15
N THR A 36 -9.00 -6.35 -4.03
CA THR A 36 -10.08 -6.22 -4.99
C THR A 36 -9.96 -4.91 -5.74
N THR A 37 -10.07 -4.97 -7.06
CA THR A 37 -10.04 -3.80 -7.95
C THR A 37 -11.14 -3.93 -8.99
N THR A 38 -11.71 -2.80 -9.43
CA THR A 38 -12.68 -2.78 -10.52
C THR A 38 -11.95 -2.70 -11.85
N ILE A 39 -12.19 -3.66 -12.75
CA ILE A 39 -11.68 -3.70 -14.12
C ILE A 39 -12.88 -3.83 -15.04
N ASP A 40 -13.04 -2.89 -15.98
CA ASP A 40 -14.17 -2.85 -16.93
C ASP A 40 -15.56 -2.89 -16.27
N GLY A 41 -15.69 -2.33 -15.06
CA GLY A 41 -16.94 -2.31 -14.28
C GLY A 41 -17.22 -3.57 -13.47
N GLU A 42 -16.37 -4.59 -13.54
CA GLU A 42 -16.45 -5.80 -12.73
C GLU A 42 -15.43 -5.77 -11.59
N GLU A 43 -15.83 -6.19 -10.39
CA GLU A 43 -14.89 -6.41 -9.29
C GLU A 43 -14.07 -7.68 -9.53
N LYS A 44 -12.76 -7.53 -9.55
CA LYS A 44 -11.79 -8.61 -9.67
C LYS A 44 -10.97 -8.68 -8.40
N THR A 45 -10.95 -9.87 -7.78
CA THR A 45 -10.18 -10.14 -6.56
C THR A 45 -8.95 -10.96 -6.93
N THR A 46 -7.79 -10.47 -6.51
CA THR A 46 -6.52 -11.22 -6.52
C THR A 46 -6.25 -11.71 -5.10
N ILE A 47 -5.90 -12.99 -4.97
CA ILE A 47 -5.34 -13.52 -3.73
C ILE A 47 -3.86 -13.73 -3.94
N PHE A 48 -3.01 -13.33 -3.00
CA PHE A 48 -1.58 -13.62 -3.09
C PHE A 48 -1.04 -14.08 -1.75
N VAL A 49 -0.14 -15.05 -1.80
CA VAL A 49 0.61 -15.54 -0.63
C VAL A 49 2.04 -15.09 -0.81
N ARG A 50 2.56 -14.39 0.19
CA ARG A 50 3.94 -13.91 0.19
C ARG A 50 4.68 -14.50 1.37
N GLU A 51 5.84 -15.07 1.05
CA GLU A 51 6.75 -15.69 2.00
C GLU A 51 8.17 -15.25 1.61
N ASP A 52 8.73 -14.35 2.41
CA ASP A 52 10.06 -13.77 2.30
C ASP A 52 10.36 -13.12 0.93
N ASP A 53 11.06 -13.84 0.06
CA ASP A 53 11.51 -13.39 -1.26
C ASP A 53 10.65 -13.94 -2.42
N MET A 54 9.52 -14.57 -2.10
CA MET A 54 8.60 -15.15 -3.07
C MET A 54 7.16 -14.71 -2.82
N GLU A 55 6.42 -14.52 -3.92
CA GLU A 55 4.98 -14.27 -3.91
C GLU A 55 4.30 -15.14 -4.98
N ILE A 56 3.21 -15.79 -4.60
CA ILE A 56 2.35 -16.56 -5.49
C ILE A 56 1.00 -15.85 -5.57
N ASP A 57 0.68 -15.31 -6.74
CA ASP A 57 -0.58 -14.62 -7.01
C ASP A 57 -1.59 -15.54 -7.72
N TYR A 58 -2.85 -15.42 -7.35
CA TYR A 58 -4.00 -16.14 -7.89
C TYR A 58 -5.00 -15.11 -8.43
N PHE A 59 -5.09 -15.00 -9.74
CA PHE A 59 -5.99 -14.10 -10.44
C PHE A 59 -6.84 -14.89 -11.45
N GLU A 60 -8.17 -14.82 -11.32
CA GLU A 60 -9.12 -15.53 -12.19
C GLU A 60 -8.80 -17.04 -12.35
N GLY A 61 -8.42 -17.68 -11.23
CA GLY A 61 -8.09 -19.11 -11.20
C GLY A 61 -6.74 -19.48 -11.80
N LYS A 62 -5.93 -18.51 -12.22
CA LYS A 62 -4.57 -18.71 -12.71
C LYS A 62 -3.57 -18.31 -11.63
N ALA A 63 -2.61 -19.19 -11.39
CA ALA A 63 -1.49 -18.91 -10.51
C ALA A 63 -0.31 -18.34 -11.31
N ASP A 64 0.39 -17.37 -10.75
CA ASP A 64 1.69 -16.91 -11.22
C ASP A 64 2.63 -16.72 -10.02
N THR A 65 3.92 -16.65 -10.29
CA THR A 65 4.96 -16.54 -9.27
C THR A 65 5.86 -15.36 -9.55
N SER A 66 6.15 -14.61 -8.50
CA SER A 66 6.99 -13.44 -8.55
C SER A 66 8.10 -13.52 -7.50
N SER A 67 9.28 -13.00 -7.83
CA SER A 67 10.30 -12.72 -6.83
C SER A 67 9.99 -11.40 -6.12
N VAL A 68 10.20 -11.36 -4.81
CA VAL A 68 10.06 -10.20 -3.95
C VAL A 68 11.44 -9.77 -3.44
N ARG A 69 11.79 -8.50 -3.65
CA ARG A 69 13.03 -7.91 -3.11
C ARG A 69 12.70 -6.73 -2.24
N TRP A 70 12.82 -6.90 -0.93
CA TRP A 70 12.66 -5.82 0.04
C TRP A 70 13.79 -4.79 -0.06
N ILE A 71 13.42 -3.52 -0.11
CA ILE A 71 14.33 -2.38 -0.02
C ILE A 71 14.45 -1.95 1.45
N ASN A 72 13.33 -1.95 2.17
CA ASN A 72 13.23 -1.74 3.61
C ASN A 72 11.98 -2.45 4.14
N ASP A 73 11.52 -2.15 5.36
CA ASP A 73 10.34 -2.83 5.91
C ASP A 73 9.02 -2.51 5.19
N CYS A 74 8.92 -1.40 4.49
CA CYS A 74 7.68 -0.90 3.87
C CYS A 74 7.74 -0.78 2.34
N GLU A 75 8.90 -1.01 1.73
CA GLU A 75 9.13 -0.84 0.28
C GLU A 75 9.83 -2.07 -0.28
N TYR A 76 9.31 -2.57 -1.40
CA TYR A 76 9.81 -3.77 -2.05
C TYR A 76 9.55 -3.72 -3.56
N ILE A 77 10.26 -4.59 -4.30
CA ILE A 77 10.09 -4.76 -5.74
C ILE A 77 9.56 -6.16 -6.00
N VAL A 78 8.51 -6.24 -6.82
CA VAL A 78 7.95 -7.48 -7.32
C VAL A 78 8.32 -7.64 -8.80
N LYS A 79 8.73 -8.84 -9.19
CA LYS A 79 9.04 -9.18 -10.58
C LYS A 79 8.53 -10.58 -10.89
N LYS A 80 7.72 -10.72 -11.95
CA LYS A 80 7.25 -12.02 -12.43
C LYS A 80 8.43 -12.91 -12.83
N LEU A 81 8.39 -14.18 -12.41
CA LEU A 81 9.42 -15.16 -12.74
C LEU A 81 9.25 -15.69 -14.18
N ASN A 82 8.01 -15.79 -14.65
CA ASN A 82 7.66 -16.32 -15.98
C ASN A 82 6.80 -15.33 -16.79
N PRO A 83 7.34 -14.14 -17.14
CA PRO A 83 6.57 -13.14 -17.86
C PRO A 83 6.19 -13.62 -19.27
N LYS A 84 4.93 -13.43 -19.66
CA LYS A 84 4.42 -13.82 -20.98
C LYS A 84 4.45 -12.69 -22.00
N SER A 85 4.71 -11.47 -21.54
CA SER A 85 4.73 -10.26 -22.35
C SER A 85 5.80 -9.27 -21.85
N LYS A 86 6.24 -8.36 -22.73
CA LYS A 86 7.16 -7.27 -22.34
C LYS A 86 6.58 -6.31 -21.30
N ALA A 87 5.25 -6.27 -21.17
CA ALA A 87 4.60 -5.50 -20.14
C ALA A 87 4.82 -6.16 -18.76
N GLU A 88 4.72 -7.48 -18.68
CA GLU A 88 4.93 -8.29 -17.47
C GLU A 88 6.39 -8.39 -17.03
N GLU A 89 7.35 -8.24 -17.96
CA GLU A 89 8.78 -8.20 -17.62
C GLU A 89 9.15 -7.02 -16.71
N LYS A 90 8.33 -5.97 -16.68
CA LYS A 90 8.59 -4.76 -15.91
C LYS A 90 8.39 -5.02 -14.43
N SER A 91 9.43 -4.73 -13.64
CA SER A 91 9.34 -4.79 -12.19
C SER A 91 8.40 -3.71 -11.65
N ILE A 92 7.63 -4.07 -10.63
CA ILE A 92 6.71 -3.18 -9.93
C ILE A 92 7.31 -2.80 -8.59
N HIS A 93 7.44 -1.50 -8.32
CA HIS A 93 7.79 -0.99 -7.01
C HIS A 93 6.54 -0.86 -6.16
N MET A 94 6.55 -1.44 -4.97
CA MET A 94 5.46 -1.46 -4.01
C MET A 94 5.87 -0.70 -2.76
N LYS A 95 4.97 0.13 -2.23
CA LYS A 95 5.18 0.90 -1.00
C LYS A 95 3.94 0.85 -0.12
N ILE A 96 4.07 0.28 1.08
CA ILE A 96 3.05 0.34 2.12
C ILE A 96 3.00 1.76 2.67
N LEU A 97 1.83 2.41 2.62
CA LEU A 97 1.59 3.77 3.08
C LEU A 97 1.06 3.82 4.52
N SER A 98 0.14 2.91 4.84
CA SER A 98 -0.52 2.82 6.14
C SER A 98 -0.99 1.39 6.40
N THR A 99 -1.17 1.05 7.67
CA THR A 99 -1.62 -0.26 8.15
C THR A 99 -2.80 -0.09 9.10
N THR A 100 -3.61 -1.13 9.20
CA THR A 100 -4.61 -1.36 10.26
C THR A 100 -4.29 -2.70 10.93
N ASP A 101 -5.19 -3.21 11.77
CA ASP A 101 -5.03 -4.53 12.40
C ASP A 101 -4.92 -5.68 11.38
N ASN A 102 -5.63 -5.58 10.25
CA ASN A 102 -5.72 -6.66 9.25
C ASN A 102 -5.57 -6.18 7.81
N SER A 103 -5.31 -4.90 7.54
CA SER A 103 -5.15 -4.38 6.19
C SER A 103 -3.97 -3.44 6.06
N TYR A 104 -3.55 -3.19 4.81
CA TYR A 104 -2.62 -2.12 4.51
C TYR A 104 -2.95 -1.45 3.20
N THR A 105 -2.84 -0.12 3.18
CA THR A 105 -2.89 0.67 1.96
C THR A 105 -1.50 0.71 1.35
N PHE A 106 -1.41 0.47 0.05
CA PHE A 106 -0.17 0.53 -0.69
C PHE A 106 -0.27 1.42 -1.92
N GLU A 107 0.89 1.88 -2.36
CA GLU A 107 1.12 2.53 -3.64
C GLU A 107 2.02 1.65 -4.49
N TYR A 108 1.76 1.61 -5.80
CA TYR A 108 2.57 0.85 -6.73
C TYR A 108 2.82 1.60 -8.04
N SER A 109 3.98 1.35 -8.64
CA SER A 109 4.36 1.90 -9.94
C SER A 109 5.34 1.00 -10.65
N ILE A 110 5.40 1.11 -11.98
CA ILE A 110 6.49 0.51 -12.75
C ILE A 110 7.80 1.19 -12.34
N VAL A 111 8.86 0.40 -12.09
CA VAL A 111 10.18 0.94 -11.78
C VAL A 111 10.65 1.89 -12.90
N GLY A 112 11.02 3.12 -12.53
CA GLY A 112 11.42 4.17 -13.47
C GLY A 112 10.28 5.02 -14.03
N GLN A 113 9.02 4.75 -13.67
CA GLN A 113 7.87 5.59 -14.03
C GLN A 113 7.38 6.42 -12.83
N SER A 114 6.87 7.61 -13.11
CA SER A 114 6.31 8.53 -12.10
C SER A 114 4.83 8.25 -11.79
N ALA A 115 4.11 7.64 -12.73
CA ALA A 115 2.70 7.29 -12.56
C ALA A 115 2.55 6.21 -11.48
N LYS A 116 1.70 6.52 -10.49
CA LYS A 116 1.49 5.70 -9.29
C LYS A 116 0.01 5.43 -9.12
N SER A 117 -0.29 4.19 -8.75
CA SER A 117 -1.63 3.74 -8.41
C SER A 117 -1.66 3.30 -6.95
N ARG A 118 -2.85 3.22 -6.35
CA ARG A 118 -3.03 2.80 -4.96
C ARG A 118 -4.02 1.66 -4.87
N GLY A 119 -3.88 0.88 -3.81
CA GLY A 119 -4.79 -0.20 -3.46
C GLY A 119 -4.76 -0.47 -1.97
N GLU A 120 -5.65 -1.35 -1.53
CA GLU A 120 -5.71 -1.84 -0.16
C GLU A 120 -5.70 -3.36 -0.18
N ALA A 121 -4.77 -3.97 0.56
CA ALA A 121 -4.71 -5.41 0.72
C ALA A 121 -5.20 -5.78 2.12
N ILE A 122 -6.05 -6.79 2.19
CA ILE A 122 -6.59 -7.34 3.44
C ILE A 122 -5.89 -8.66 3.71
N LYS A 123 -5.30 -8.81 4.90
CA LYS A 123 -4.73 -10.07 5.40
C LYS A 123 -5.86 -11.03 5.76
N THR A 124 -5.72 -12.28 5.33
CA THR A 124 -6.76 -13.32 5.42
C THR A 124 -6.37 -14.51 6.30
N ASP A 125 -5.18 -14.45 6.92
CA ASP A 125 -4.57 -15.47 7.75
C ASP A 125 -3.86 -14.91 9.00
#